data_AF-A0A2G6FXQ8-F1
#
_entry.id   AF-A0A2G6FXQ8-F1
#
_cell.length_a   1.000
_cell.length_b   1.000
_cell.length_c   1.000
_cell.angle_alpha   90.00
_cell.angle_beta   90.00
_cell.angle_gamma   90.00
#
_symmetry.space_group_name_H-M   'P 1'
#
loop_
_entity.id
_entity.type
_entity.pdbx_description
1 polymer ?
#
loop_
_entity_poly.entity_id
_entity_poly.type
_entity_poly.pdbx_seq_one_letter_code
_entity_poly.pdbx_strand_id
1 'polypeptide(L)'
;MNKRSTVLYWGPCVLLAIALIFKRIGRGYMYLASDYLFLAVSLIAGVGLTQSAVQLAKGGGAPGRVFIKILFALVVLIGAPTFFLAGNIGADTWLTRAPKDFDTAGARSTARAFETLDDPGPQLLSAISEAVQRRRVVGLGEGHHLTSEYSQAKVALVRYLHEHEGFDLLAFESPIATLELALQNMKESNDPEAGLSGLFAVWHTEEVLPLFKYVLSTWSTERPLRLVGIDPQHFFQDWNSAGKFLQETLAEVDGPLAAEEAAERNRWESIMRKRKHCRSDDPMVAAGRDLYLRMADVLRNEAEARRESTPDRALRLELAAMVADGIAVDWEILTLSNPESFYLRDRTMAANIIRLADQLLPDSRIMVWAHNTHLTRRPDLQQGLALDVYRSSIWWRGGRRPWEITMGRLLGEHFAADYYSLGWLTRGGRCGSMYRFGDWDPVRALRRDSVESLLGPEEAPAVFLDLDKHRSYYAGRSLCFREGHSTWWRAEIQQQFDGLLILDKVSPPDRSPLRHSV
;
A
#
# COMPACT_ATOMS: atom_id res chain seq x y z
N MET A 1 -57.70 41.45 -15.69
CA MET A 1 -58.40 40.17 -15.92
C MET A 1 -57.37 39.08 -16.25
N ASN A 2 -57.53 37.93 -15.60
CA ASN A 2 -56.57 36.83 -15.47
C ASN A 2 -55.97 36.30 -16.79
N LYS A 3 -54.64 36.12 -16.84
CA LYS A 3 -54.00 35.09 -17.67
C LYS A 3 -53.62 33.92 -16.77
N ARG A 4 -54.45 32.87 -16.77
CA ARG A 4 -54.09 31.55 -16.19
C ARG A 4 -53.03 30.91 -17.08
N SER A 5 -51.86 30.66 -16.52
CA SER A 5 -50.82 29.81 -17.08
C SER A 5 -51.21 28.34 -16.94
N THR A 6 -51.33 27.64 -18.07
CA THR A 6 -51.51 26.19 -18.16
C THR A 6 -50.26 25.49 -17.63
N VAL A 7 -50.38 24.77 -16.51
CA VAL A 7 -49.33 23.86 -16.02
C VAL A 7 -49.61 22.48 -16.62
N LEU A 8 -48.72 21.99 -17.49
CA LEU A 8 -48.78 20.62 -18.00
C LEU A 8 -48.45 19.62 -16.87
N TYR A 9 -49.39 18.72 -16.58
CA TYR A 9 -49.23 17.62 -15.62
C TYR A 9 -48.49 16.43 -16.26
N TRP A 10 -47.22 16.24 -15.90
CA TRP A 10 -46.37 15.12 -16.35
C TRP A 10 -46.52 13.84 -15.52
N GLY A 11 -47.29 13.86 -14.43
CA GLY A 11 -47.45 12.74 -13.50
C GLY A 11 -47.88 11.40 -14.13
N PRO A 12 -48.83 11.35 -15.09
CA PRO A 12 -49.30 10.08 -15.64
C PRO A 12 -48.26 9.35 -16.50
N CYS A 13 -47.41 10.09 -17.22
CA CYS A 13 -46.40 9.49 -18.11
C CYS A 13 -45.24 8.86 -17.32
N VAL A 14 -44.88 9.46 -16.18
CA VAL A 14 -43.81 8.97 -15.31
C VAL A 14 -44.25 7.70 -14.56
N LEU A 15 -45.49 7.64 -14.08
CA LEU A 15 -46.04 6.44 -13.45
C LEU A 15 -46.12 5.26 -14.43
N LEU A 16 -46.42 5.52 -15.71
CA LEU A 16 -46.42 4.51 -16.76
C LEU A 16 -45.01 3.96 -17.05
N ALA A 17 -43.99 4.83 -17.05
CA ALA A 17 -42.59 4.43 -17.23
C ALA A 17 -42.08 3.58 -16.06
N ILE A 18 -42.44 3.94 -14.82
CA ILE A 18 -42.10 3.17 -13.61
C ILE A 18 -42.76 1.78 -13.67
N ALA A 19 -44.04 1.69 -14.03
CA ALA A 19 -44.75 0.41 -14.14
C ALA A 19 -44.11 -0.52 -15.19
N LEU A 20 -43.60 0.02 -16.30
CA LEU A 20 -42.89 -0.74 -17.33
C LEU A 20 -41.50 -1.23 -16.87
N ILE A 21 -40.80 -0.46 -16.03
CA ILE A 21 -39.51 -0.86 -15.43
C ILE A 21 -39.72 -2.00 -14.43
N PHE A 22 -40.73 -1.92 -13.56
CA PHE A 22 -41.08 -2.98 -12.61
C PHE A 22 -41.50 -4.28 -13.29
N LYS A 23 -42.12 -4.21 -14.47
CA LYS A 23 -42.50 -5.41 -15.25
C LYS A 23 -41.30 -6.12 -15.90
N ARG A 24 -40.17 -5.42 -16.09
CA ARG A 24 -38.97 -5.94 -16.78
C ARG A 24 -37.90 -6.47 -15.82
N ILE A 25 -37.92 -6.01 -14.57
CA ILE A 25 -37.02 -6.46 -13.50
C ILE A 25 -37.75 -7.54 -12.70
N GLY A 26 -37.45 -8.82 -12.96
CA GLY A 26 -38.08 -9.94 -12.27
C GLY A 26 -37.95 -9.88 -10.73
N ARG A 27 -38.82 -10.61 -10.01
CA ARG A 27 -39.09 -10.54 -8.55
C ARG A 27 -37.87 -10.61 -7.60
N GLY A 28 -36.66 -10.90 -8.07
CA GLY A 28 -35.44 -11.03 -7.25
C GLY A 28 -34.71 -9.72 -6.91
N TYR A 29 -35.11 -8.57 -7.45
CA TYR A 29 -34.41 -7.28 -7.29
C TYR A 29 -35.25 -6.20 -6.60
N MET A 30 -36.05 -6.57 -5.59
CA MET A 30 -36.91 -5.63 -4.87
C MET A 30 -36.15 -4.46 -4.22
N TYR A 31 -34.89 -4.65 -3.81
CA TYR A 31 -34.05 -3.59 -3.23
C TYR A 31 -33.57 -2.54 -4.25
N LEU A 32 -33.26 -2.93 -5.50
CA LEU A 32 -32.94 -1.93 -6.53
C LEU A 32 -34.16 -1.09 -6.89
N ALA A 33 -35.35 -1.69 -6.86
CA ALA A 33 -36.58 -1.01 -7.23
C ALA A 33 -36.99 0.09 -6.22
N SER A 34 -36.68 -0.08 -4.93
CA SER A 34 -36.85 0.99 -3.93
C SER A 34 -35.87 2.14 -4.13
N ASP A 35 -34.63 1.87 -4.55
CA ASP A 35 -33.62 2.90 -4.77
C ASP A 35 -33.93 3.75 -6.01
N TYR A 36 -34.43 3.13 -7.10
CA TYR A 36 -34.91 3.86 -8.28
C TYR A 36 -36.19 4.67 -7.98
N LEU A 37 -37.08 4.17 -7.12
CA LEU A 37 -38.26 4.90 -6.69
C LEU A 37 -37.87 6.13 -5.86
N PHE A 38 -36.88 5.99 -4.97
CA PHE A 38 -36.35 7.10 -4.17
C PHE A 38 -35.71 8.16 -5.08
N LEU A 39 -34.89 7.75 -6.06
CA LEU A 39 -34.27 8.64 -7.04
C LEU A 39 -35.31 9.41 -7.86
N ALA A 40 -36.36 8.73 -8.34
CA ALA A 40 -37.44 9.35 -9.11
C ALA A 40 -38.24 10.36 -8.26
N VAL A 41 -38.53 10.04 -7.01
CA VAL A 41 -39.22 10.95 -6.07
C VAL A 41 -38.35 12.17 -5.75
N SER A 42 -37.04 11.99 -5.54
CA SER A 42 -36.09 13.09 -5.30
C SER A 42 -35.94 14.01 -6.51
N LEU A 43 -35.93 13.47 -7.74
CA LEU A 43 -35.90 14.25 -8.97
C LEU A 43 -37.19 15.07 -9.16
N ILE A 44 -38.36 14.47 -8.89
CA ILE A 44 -39.65 15.17 -8.95
C ILE A 44 -39.72 16.28 -7.90
N ALA A 45 -39.25 16.03 -6.68
CA ALA A 45 -39.18 17.02 -5.61
C ALA A 45 -38.21 18.18 -5.97
N GLY A 46 -37.04 17.88 -6.54
CA GLY A 46 -36.06 18.88 -6.98
C GLY A 46 -36.57 19.78 -8.12
N VAL A 47 -37.30 19.21 -9.09
CA VAL A 47 -37.90 19.97 -10.19
C VAL A 47 -39.10 20.83 -9.72
N GLY A 48 -39.89 20.33 -8.76
CA GLY A 48 -40.99 21.10 -8.15
C GLY A 48 -40.50 22.29 -7.32
N LEU A 49 -39.43 22.09 -6.54
CA LEU A 49 -38.82 23.14 -5.72
C LEU A 49 -38.16 24.24 -6.56
N THR A 50 -37.53 23.89 -7.68
CA THR A 50 -36.92 24.87 -8.59
C THR A 50 -37.95 25.73 -9.31
N GLN A 51 -39.09 25.18 -9.74
CA GLN A 51 -40.18 25.98 -10.32
C GLN A 51 -40.80 26.96 -9.32
N SER A 52 -40.94 26.55 -8.05
CA SER A 52 -41.49 27.40 -6.98
C SER A 52 -40.51 28.51 -6.57
N ALA A 53 -39.21 28.23 -6.56
CA ALA A 53 -38.16 29.20 -6.27
C ALA A 53 -38.00 30.28 -7.35
N VAL A 54 -38.17 29.91 -8.63
CA VAL A 54 -38.15 30.86 -9.75
C VAL A 54 -39.35 31.82 -9.72
N GLN A 55 -40.50 31.40 -9.20
CA GLN A 55 -41.63 32.31 -8.98
C GLN A 55 -41.40 33.29 -7.83
N LEU A 56 -40.76 32.86 -6.73
CA LEU A 56 -40.43 33.70 -5.58
C LEU A 56 -39.27 34.69 -5.86
N ALA A 57 -38.32 34.33 -6.72
CA ALA A 57 -37.18 35.18 -7.11
C ALA A 57 -37.59 36.46 -7.86
N LYS A 58 -38.77 36.48 -8.49
CA LYS A 58 -39.31 37.67 -9.18
C LYS A 58 -39.79 38.78 -8.23
N GLY A 59 -39.83 38.55 -6.92
CA GLY A 59 -40.29 39.50 -5.90
C GLY A 59 -39.23 40.44 -5.30
N GLY A 60 -37.96 40.37 -5.71
CA GLY A 60 -36.96 41.44 -5.55
C GLY A 60 -36.48 41.83 -4.13
N GLY A 61 -36.91 41.17 -3.05
CA GLY A 61 -36.48 41.51 -1.67
C GLY A 61 -35.24 40.73 -1.18
N ALA A 62 -34.44 41.35 -0.29
CA ALA A 62 -33.30 40.74 0.41
C ALA A 62 -33.57 39.35 1.05
N PRO A 63 -34.78 39.03 1.58
CA PRO A 63 -35.11 37.69 2.08
C PRO A 63 -35.05 36.60 1.00
N GLY A 64 -35.33 36.95 -0.26
CA GLY A 64 -35.32 36.00 -1.38
C GLY A 64 -33.91 35.50 -1.73
N ARG A 65 -32.87 36.32 -1.53
CA ARG A 65 -31.48 35.92 -1.80
C ARG A 65 -30.93 34.94 -0.76
N VAL A 66 -31.35 35.07 0.50
CA VAL A 66 -31.00 34.12 1.57
C VAL A 66 -31.72 32.78 1.34
N PHE A 67 -33.00 32.82 0.97
CA PHE A 67 -33.78 31.62 0.66
C PHE A 67 -33.23 30.86 -0.55
N ILE A 68 -32.80 31.55 -1.62
CA ILE A 68 -32.15 30.93 -2.79
C ILE A 68 -30.82 30.27 -2.41
N LYS A 69 -30.01 30.87 -1.54
CA LYS A 69 -28.76 30.25 -1.06
C LYS A 69 -29.01 29.00 -0.22
N ILE A 70 -30.04 29.00 0.63
CA ILE A 70 -30.43 27.83 1.43
C ILE A 70 -30.96 26.71 0.51
N LEU A 71 -31.77 27.06 -0.50
CA LEU A 71 -32.29 26.09 -1.44
C LEU A 71 -31.20 25.50 -2.33
N PHE A 72 -30.23 26.31 -2.77
CA PHE A 72 -29.06 25.83 -3.52
C PHE A 72 -28.19 24.91 -2.66
N ALA A 73 -27.98 25.27 -1.38
CA ALA A 73 -27.29 24.41 -0.42
C ALA A 73 -28.03 23.08 -0.21
N LEU A 74 -29.36 23.08 -0.12
CA LEU A 74 -30.17 21.86 -0.01
C LEU A 74 -30.13 21.01 -1.29
N VAL A 75 -30.18 21.61 -2.48
CA VAL A 75 -30.05 20.89 -3.76
C VAL A 75 -28.66 20.27 -3.90
N VAL A 76 -27.61 20.96 -3.45
CA VAL A 76 -26.25 20.40 -3.41
C VAL A 76 -26.14 19.29 -2.37
N LEU A 77 -26.72 19.48 -1.17
CA LEU A 77 -26.71 18.48 -0.08
C LEU A 77 -27.51 17.22 -0.40
N ILE A 78 -28.59 17.32 -1.18
CA ILE A 78 -29.46 16.18 -1.54
C ILE A 78 -29.06 15.58 -2.89
N GLY A 79 -28.60 16.41 -3.83
CA GLY A 79 -28.20 16.01 -5.19
C GLY A 79 -26.81 15.39 -5.27
N ALA A 80 -25.84 15.83 -4.46
CA ALA A 80 -24.50 15.25 -4.46
C ALA A 80 -24.48 13.79 -4.00
N PRO A 81 -25.21 13.37 -2.93
CA PRO A 81 -25.29 11.96 -2.54
C PRO A 81 -25.99 11.07 -3.58
N THR A 82 -26.99 11.58 -4.30
CA THR A 82 -27.72 10.81 -5.32
C THR A 82 -26.91 10.63 -6.61
N PHE A 83 -26.11 11.61 -7.00
CA PHE A 83 -25.09 11.44 -8.05
C PHE A 83 -23.97 10.47 -7.61
N PHE A 84 -23.58 10.51 -6.33
CA PHE A 84 -22.65 9.54 -5.73
C PHE A 84 -23.18 8.10 -5.78
N LEU A 85 -24.46 7.88 -5.46
CA LEU A 85 -25.07 6.56 -5.52
C LEU A 85 -25.23 6.07 -6.97
N ALA A 86 -25.70 6.93 -7.88
CA ALA A 86 -25.90 6.56 -9.29
C ALA A 86 -24.58 6.28 -10.04
N GLY A 87 -23.51 7.02 -9.72
CA GLY A 87 -22.17 6.76 -10.25
C GLY A 87 -21.60 5.41 -9.81
N ASN A 88 -21.77 5.05 -8.54
CA ASN A 88 -21.35 3.75 -8.01
C ASN A 88 -22.13 2.58 -8.64
N ILE A 89 -23.44 2.72 -8.83
CA ILE A 89 -24.30 1.66 -9.42
C ILE A 89 -24.02 1.47 -10.94
N GLY A 90 -23.75 2.57 -11.67
CA GLY A 90 -23.41 2.53 -13.08
C GLY A 90 -22.01 1.94 -13.37
N ALA A 91 -21.03 2.23 -12.52
CA ALA A 91 -19.68 1.66 -12.62
C ALA A 91 -19.67 0.15 -12.33
N ASP A 92 -20.44 -0.30 -11.33
CA ASP A 92 -20.53 -1.73 -10.98
C ASP A 92 -21.20 -2.59 -12.06
N THR A 93 -22.09 -2.03 -12.89
CA THR A 93 -22.83 -2.80 -13.91
C THR A 93 -22.09 -2.98 -15.24
N TRP A 94 -21.20 -2.07 -15.62
CA TRP A 94 -20.36 -2.21 -16.83
C TRP A 94 -19.11 -3.08 -16.61
N LEU A 95 -18.62 -3.18 -15.38
CA LEU A 95 -17.37 -3.86 -15.03
C LEU A 95 -17.54 -5.32 -14.56
N THR A 96 -18.76 -5.82 -14.35
CA THR A 96 -19.03 -7.14 -13.73
C THR A 96 -19.21 -8.30 -14.69
N ARG A 97 -19.15 -8.10 -16.02
CA ARG A 97 -19.24 -9.22 -16.97
C ARG A 97 -17.86 -9.72 -17.32
N ALA A 98 -17.62 -11.00 -17.07
CA ALA A 98 -16.50 -11.68 -17.71
C ALA A 98 -16.72 -11.75 -19.23
N PRO A 99 -15.90 -11.11 -20.09
CA PRO A 99 -15.86 -11.44 -21.51
C PRO A 99 -15.64 -12.94 -21.71
N LYS A 100 -16.21 -13.43 -22.81
CA LYS A 100 -16.24 -14.83 -23.20
C LYS A 100 -14.84 -15.44 -23.47
N ASP A 101 -13.79 -14.62 -23.48
CA ASP A 101 -12.48 -14.97 -24.04
C ASP A 101 -11.34 -15.05 -22.99
N PHE A 102 -11.62 -14.83 -21.70
CA PHE A 102 -10.64 -15.12 -20.65
C PHE A 102 -10.70 -16.61 -20.30
N ASP A 103 -9.57 -17.30 -20.48
CA ASP A 103 -9.44 -18.72 -20.18
C ASP A 103 -9.36 -18.97 -18.67
N THR A 104 -10.50 -18.76 -18.00
CA THR A 104 -10.65 -19.01 -16.56
C THR A 104 -10.32 -20.46 -16.22
N ALA A 105 -10.66 -21.41 -17.10
CA ALA A 105 -10.39 -22.82 -16.89
C ALA A 105 -8.88 -23.11 -16.95
N GLY A 106 -8.18 -22.60 -17.96
CA GLY A 106 -6.72 -22.68 -18.05
C GLY A 106 -6.03 -22.00 -16.89
N ALA A 107 -6.42 -20.76 -16.54
CA ALA A 107 -5.88 -20.03 -15.40
C ALA A 107 -6.16 -20.69 -14.04
N ARG A 108 -7.25 -21.45 -13.91
CA ARG A 108 -7.51 -22.30 -12.73
C ARG A 108 -6.66 -23.56 -12.73
N SER A 109 -6.38 -24.14 -13.90
CA SER A 109 -5.59 -25.38 -14.01
C SER A 109 -4.13 -25.22 -13.60
N THR A 110 -3.62 -23.99 -13.59
CA THR A 110 -2.26 -23.65 -13.14
C THR A 110 -2.18 -23.39 -11.63
N ALA A 111 -3.33 -23.30 -10.95
CA ALA A 111 -3.40 -23.01 -9.53
C ALA A 111 -3.02 -24.22 -8.68
N ARG A 112 -2.09 -24.03 -7.74
CA ARG A 112 -1.70 -25.05 -6.76
C ARG A 112 -2.41 -24.76 -5.45
N ALA A 113 -3.26 -25.69 -5.01
CA ALA A 113 -4.04 -25.57 -3.79
C ALA A 113 -3.37 -26.32 -2.63
N PHE A 114 -3.46 -25.78 -1.42
CA PHE A 114 -2.83 -26.32 -0.22
C PHE A 114 -3.78 -26.29 0.97
N GLU A 115 -3.73 -27.33 1.80
CA GLU A 115 -4.71 -27.61 2.86
C GLU A 115 -4.42 -26.92 4.20
N THR A 116 -3.20 -26.40 4.46
CA THR A 116 -2.90 -25.68 5.71
C THR A 116 -1.90 -24.54 5.52
N LEU A 117 -2.08 -23.50 6.34
CA LEU A 117 -1.10 -22.42 6.59
C LEU A 117 -0.45 -22.55 7.98
N ASP A 118 -1.11 -23.25 8.90
CA ASP A 118 -0.56 -23.60 10.21
C ASP A 118 0.59 -24.57 9.97
N ASP A 119 1.82 -24.04 10.00
CA ASP A 119 3.00 -24.67 9.42
C ASP A 119 2.79 -24.89 7.91
N PRO A 120 3.02 -23.87 7.05
CA PRO A 120 2.76 -24.00 5.62
C PRO A 120 3.52 -25.22 5.15
N GLY A 121 2.79 -26.31 4.86
CA GLY A 121 3.40 -27.62 4.76
C GLY A 121 4.56 -27.58 3.76
N PRO A 122 5.53 -28.52 3.85
CA PRO A 122 6.69 -28.54 2.96
C PRO A 122 6.32 -28.34 1.48
N GLN A 123 5.09 -28.72 1.08
CA GLN A 123 4.57 -28.56 -0.26
C GLN A 123 4.32 -27.10 -0.69
N LEU A 124 3.73 -26.23 0.16
CA LEU A 124 3.49 -24.82 -0.21
C LEU A 124 4.81 -24.05 -0.28
N LEU A 125 5.65 -24.21 0.74
CA LEU A 125 6.96 -23.57 0.78
C LEU A 125 7.86 -24.06 -0.35
N SER A 126 7.86 -25.36 -0.64
CA SER A 126 8.57 -25.93 -1.79
C SER A 126 8.01 -25.39 -3.11
N ALA A 127 6.69 -25.23 -3.25
CA ALA A 127 6.09 -24.67 -4.46
C ALA A 127 6.52 -23.24 -4.73
N ILE A 128 6.55 -22.40 -3.69
CA ILE A 128 7.04 -21.01 -3.79
C ILE A 128 8.54 -21.03 -4.04
N SER A 129 9.29 -21.87 -3.33
CA SER A 129 10.74 -22.05 -3.52
C SER A 129 11.07 -22.40 -4.98
N GLU A 130 10.38 -23.36 -5.59
CA GLU A 130 10.59 -23.76 -6.98
C GLU A 130 10.53 -22.57 -7.96
N ALA A 131 9.65 -21.59 -7.70
CA ALA A 131 9.48 -20.40 -8.52
C ALA A 131 10.58 -19.34 -8.28
N VAL A 132 11.15 -19.31 -7.06
CA VAL A 132 12.09 -18.25 -6.64
C VAL A 132 13.54 -18.72 -6.47
N GLN A 133 13.83 -20.02 -6.49
CA GLN A 133 15.14 -20.63 -6.20
C GLN A 133 16.27 -20.14 -7.12
N ARG A 134 15.96 -19.57 -8.29
CA ARG A 134 16.97 -18.98 -9.21
C ARG A 134 17.05 -17.45 -9.17
N ARG A 135 16.27 -16.80 -8.30
CA ARG A 135 16.12 -15.35 -8.25
C ARG A 135 17.09 -14.76 -7.24
N ARG A 136 17.76 -13.67 -7.59
CA ARG A 136 18.61 -12.94 -6.64
C ARG A 136 17.79 -12.17 -5.61
N VAL A 137 16.67 -11.58 -6.04
CA VAL A 137 15.83 -10.72 -5.21
C VAL A 137 14.38 -11.19 -5.28
N VAL A 138 13.74 -11.37 -4.13
CA VAL A 138 12.34 -11.83 -4.03
C VAL A 138 11.54 -10.85 -3.18
N GLY A 139 10.53 -10.22 -3.77
CA GLY A 139 9.56 -9.40 -3.05
C GLY A 139 8.49 -10.26 -2.39
N LEU A 140 8.31 -10.11 -1.08
CA LEU A 140 7.31 -10.79 -0.26
C LEU A 140 6.21 -9.79 0.14
N GLY A 141 5.15 -9.75 -0.65
CA GLY A 141 4.01 -8.85 -0.50
C GLY A 141 3.16 -9.07 0.74
N GLU A 142 2.24 -8.14 0.94
CA GLU A 142 1.04 -8.29 1.76
C GLU A 142 -0.04 -7.38 1.20
N GLY A 143 -1.24 -7.91 1.00
CA GLY A 143 -2.35 -7.11 0.49
C GLY A 143 -2.91 -6.16 1.53
N HIS A 144 -2.68 -6.39 2.83
CA HIS A 144 -3.08 -5.50 3.90
C HIS A 144 -2.17 -5.76 5.11
N HIS A 145 -1.66 -4.70 5.74
CA HIS A 145 -0.91 -4.80 6.99
C HIS A 145 -1.78 -5.39 8.12
N LEU A 146 -1.21 -5.77 9.26
CA LEU A 146 -1.99 -6.30 10.39
C LEU A 146 -2.89 -7.49 9.99
N THR A 147 -2.31 -8.50 9.35
CA THR A 147 -3.01 -9.73 8.93
C THR A 147 -2.22 -10.93 9.44
N SER A 148 -2.80 -11.71 10.36
CA SER A 148 -2.09 -12.78 11.11
C SER A 148 -1.44 -13.79 10.17
N GLU A 149 -2.21 -14.33 9.23
CA GLU A 149 -1.81 -15.41 8.35
C GLU A 149 -0.77 -14.95 7.31
N TYR A 150 -0.78 -13.67 6.91
CA TYR A 150 0.27 -13.10 6.07
C TYR A 150 1.61 -13.08 6.81
N SER A 151 1.61 -12.63 8.08
CA SER A 151 2.82 -12.62 8.91
C SER A 151 3.35 -14.03 9.13
N GLN A 152 2.50 -14.96 9.59
CA GLN A 152 2.90 -16.35 9.88
C GLN A 152 3.52 -17.04 8.66
N ALA A 153 2.84 -16.98 7.51
CA ALA A 153 3.32 -17.63 6.31
C ALA A 153 4.59 -16.97 5.75
N LYS A 154 4.76 -15.65 5.88
CA LYS A 154 6.01 -14.99 5.51
C LYS A 154 7.16 -15.32 6.44
N VAL A 155 6.94 -15.44 7.75
CA VAL A 155 7.98 -15.89 8.68
C VAL A 155 8.46 -17.30 8.34
N ALA A 156 7.52 -18.22 8.07
CA ALA A 156 7.85 -19.57 7.65
C ALA A 156 8.60 -19.60 6.30
N LEU A 157 8.16 -18.79 5.32
CA LEU A 157 8.81 -18.69 4.02
C LEU A 157 10.22 -18.10 4.11
N VAL A 158 10.42 -17.02 4.87
CA VAL A 158 11.74 -16.43 5.10
C VAL A 158 12.70 -17.46 5.67
N ARG A 159 12.26 -18.19 6.70
CA ARG A 159 13.05 -19.26 7.30
C ARG A 159 13.42 -20.33 6.27
N TYR A 160 12.44 -20.81 5.50
CA TYR A 160 12.68 -21.84 4.49
C TYR A 160 13.65 -21.40 3.39
N LEU A 161 13.49 -20.19 2.87
CA LEU A 161 14.36 -19.64 1.83
C LEU A 161 15.79 -19.40 2.34
N HIS A 162 15.96 -19.04 3.61
CA HIS A 162 17.28 -18.95 4.23
C HIS A 162 17.92 -20.33 4.39
N GLU A 163 17.19 -21.31 4.94
CA GLU A 163 17.70 -22.66 5.23
C GLU A 163 18.03 -23.46 3.96
N HIS A 164 17.25 -23.31 2.89
CA HIS A 164 17.31 -24.18 1.72
C HIS A 164 17.77 -23.50 0.42
N GLU A 165 17.48 -22.21 0.26
CA GLU A 165 17.69 -21.50 -1.02
C GLU A 165 18.81 -20.46 -0.95
N GLY A 166 19.40 -20.27 0.22
CA GLY A 166 20.53 -19.39 0.45
C GLY A 166 20.21 -17.89 0.37
N PHE A 167 19.00 -17.51 0.79
CA PHE A 167 18.63 -16.12 1.02
C PHE A 167 19.11 -15.65 2.39
N ASP A 168 20.19 -14.87 2.42
CA ASP A 168 20.89 -14.46 3.65
C ASP A 168 20.56 -13.03 4.09
N LEU A 169 19.84 -12.26 3.28
CA LEU A 169 19.42 -10.89 3.60
C LEU A 169 17.91 -10.73 3.54
N LEU A 170 17.30 -10.23 4.61
CA LEU A 170 15.92 -9.76 4.67
C LEU A 170 15.88 -8.23 4.78
N ALA A 171 15.51 -7.58 3.68
CA ALA A 171 15.19 -6.16 3.62
C ALA A 171 13.73 -5.93 4.04
N PHE A 172 13.50 -5.08 5.03
CA PHE A 172 12.18 -4.84 5.60
C PHE A 172 11.72 -3.40 5.31
N GLU A 173 10.46 -3.23 4.89
CA GLU A 173 9.78 -1.93 4.74
C GLU A 173 9.65 -1.22 6.10
N SER A 174 10.77 -0.82 6.69
CA SER A 174 10.90 -0.11 7.96
C SER A 174 12.21 0.68 7.96
N PRO A 175 12.36 1.68 8.83
CA PRO A 175 13.49 2.59 8.77
C PRO A 175 14.79 1.89 9.16
N ILE A 176 15.85 2.11 8.37
CA ILE A 176 17.21 1.59 8.61
C ILE A 176 17.69 1.82 10.07
N ALA A 177 17.85 3.07 10.51
CA ALA A 177 18.43 3.41 11.82
C ALA A 177 17.69 2.78 13.01
N THR A 178 16.35 2.84 13.03
CA THR A 178 15.55 2.28 14.12
C THR A 178 15.70 0.77 14.17
N LEU A 179 15.70 0.09 13.02
CA LEU A 179 15.91 -1.34 12.96
C LEU A 179 17.34 -1.74 13.35
N GLU A 180 18.37 -1.04 12.89
CA GLU A 180 19.76 -1.32 13.27
C GLU A 180 19.99 -1.21 14.79
N LEU A 181 19.44 -0.15 15.41
CA LEU A 181 19.52 0.03 16.86
C LEU A 181 18.74 -1.04 17.63
N ALA A 182 17.55 -1.44 17.13
CA ALA A 182 16.74 -2.49 17.74
C ALA A 182 17.42 -3.86 17.64
N LEU A 183 18.05 -4.18 16.50
CA LEU A 183 18.83 -5.41 16.32
C LEU A 183 20.07 -5.45 17.21
N GLN A 184 20.76 -4.32 17.37
CA GLN A 184 21.87 -4.21 18.30
C GLN A 184 21.39 -4.46 19.74
N ASN A 185 20.32 -3.80 20.17
CA ASN A 185 19.74 -4.00 21.50
C ASN A 185 19.29 -5.46 21.72
N MET A 186 18.59 -6.07 20.76
CA MET A 186 18.18 -7.47 20.78
C MET A 186 19.36 -8.41 20.99
N LYS A 187 20.47 -8.17 20.28
CA LYS A 187 21.69 -8.97 20.42
C LYS A 187 22.31 -8.81 21.80
N GLU A 188 22.42 -7.59 22.31
CA GLU A 188 23.04 -7.28 23.59
C GLU A 188 22.22 -7.80 24.79
N SER A 189 20.89 -7.70 24.70
CA SER A 189 19.95 -8.16 25.74
C SER A 189 19.60 -9.64 25.61
N ASN A 190 19.87 -10.26 24.46
CA ASN A 190 19.37 -11.59 24.09
C ASN A 190 17.84 -11.71 24.20
N ASP A 191 17.13 -10.64 23.83
CA ASP A 191 15.67 -10.53 23.87
C ASP A 191 15.09 -10.28 22.47
N PRO A 192 14.46 -11.29 21.83
CA PRO A 192 13.80 -11.15 20.54
C PRO A 192 12.72 -10.07 20.46
N GLU A 193 12.06 -9.71 21.57
CA GLU A 193 11.03 -8.66 21.56
C GLU A 193 11.65 -7.29 21.30
N ALA A 194 12.89 -7.06 21.74
CA ALA A 194 13.61 -5.83 21.45
C ALA A 194 13.76 -5.59 19.94
N GLY A 195 13.88 -6.64 19.13
CA GLY A 195 13.98 -6.54 17.67
C GLY A 195 12.70 -6.01 17.01
N LEU A 196 11.52 -6.37 17.54
CA LEU A 196 10.22 -5.92 17.01
C LEU A 196 10.10 -4.39 17.03
N SER A 197 10.67 -3.74 18.04
CA SER A 197 10.63 -2.28 18.19
C SER A 197 11.28 -1.52 17.01
N GLY A 198 12.12 -2.21 16.24
CA GLY A 198 12.77 -1.67 15.03
C GLY A 198 11.87 -1.57 13.80
N LEU A 199 10.73 -2.28 13.79
CA LEU A 199 9.80 -2.30 12.66
C LEU A 199 8.73 -1.20 12.79
N PHE A 200 8.01 -0.90 11.71
CA PHE A 200 6.75 -0.16 11.85
C PHE A 200 5.76 -0.91 12.74
N ALA A 201 4.98 -0.16 13.52
CA ALA A 201 4.04 -0.67 14.51
C ALA A 201 2.95 -1.61 13.96
N VAL A 202 2.79 -1.66 12.63
CA VAL A 202 1.89 -2.58 11.94
C VAL A 202 2.38 -4.03 11.93
N TRP A 203 3.66 -4.27 12.23
CA TRP A 203 4.24 -5.63 12.37
C TRP A 203 4.66 -5.95 13.82
N HIS A 204 4.29 -5.12 14.79
CA HIS A 204 4.49 -5.42 16.22
C HIS A 204 3.42 -6.42 16.69
N THR A 205 3.60 -7.68 16.31
CA THR A 205 2.61 -8.74 16.55
C THR A 205 3.28 -10.06 16.97
N GLU A 206 2.54 -10.92 17.67
CA GLU A 206 3.03 -12.26 18.10
C GLU A 206 3.45 -13.11 16.89
N GLU A 207 2.81 -12.94 15.74
CA GLU A 207 3.10 -13.69 14.53
C GLU A 207 4.47 -13.34 13.93
N VAL A 208 4.97 -12.13 14.18
CA VAL A 208 6.28 -11.67 13.69
C VAL A 208 7.39 -12.00 14.70
N LEU A 209 7.09 -12.14 16.00
CA LEU A 209 8.08 -12.48 17.03
C LEU A 209 8.95 -13.72 16.70
N PRO A 210 8.42 -14.82 16.12
CA PRO A 210 9.23 -15.96 15.70
C PRO A 210 10.32 -15.62 14.66
N LEU A 211 10.15 -14.57 13.85
CA LEU A 211 11.21 -14.09 12.96
C LEU A 211 12.43 -13.63 13.76
N PHE A 212 12.24 -12.78 14.77
CA PHE A 212 13.35 -12.28 15.58
C PHE A 212 14.00 -13.37 16.43
N LYS A 213 13.21 -14.34 16.93
CA LYS A 213 13.73 -15.56 17.56
C LYS A 213 14.66 -16.32 16.61
N TYR A 214 14.26 -16.44 15.33
CA TYR A 214 15.05 -17.10 14.29
C TYR A 214 16.31 -16.30 13.91
N VAL A 215 16.20 -14.99 13.75
CA VAL A 215 17.34 -14.11 13.46
C VAL A 215 18.38 -14.22 14.58
N LEU A 216 17.95 -14.13 15.84
CA LEU A 216 18.83 -14.27 16.99
C LEU A 216 19.48 -15.66 17.06
N SER A 217 18.75 -16.73 16.71
CA SER A 217 19.31 -18.09 16.71
C SER A 217 20.34 -18.33 15.60
N THR A 218 20.22 -17.63 14.46
CA THR A 218 21.19 -17.70 13.36
C THR A 218 22.38 -16.74 13.51
N TRP A 219 22.31 -15.77 14.43
CA TRP A 219 23.26 -14.65 14.51
C TRP A 219 24.74 -15.09 14.58
N SER A 220 25.01 -16.19 15.29
CA SER A 220 26.37 -16.71 15.53
C SER A 220 26.72 -17.93 14.66
N THR A 221 25.92 -18.25 13.64
CA THR A 221 26.21 -19.35 12.70
C THR A 221 27.12 -18.85 11.56
N GLU A 222 27.59 -19.77 10.73
CA GLU A 222 28.37 -19.42 9.53
C GLU A 222 27.55 -18.66 8.47
N ARG A 223 26.22 -18.78 8.53
CA ARG A 223 25.27 -18.14 7.62
C ARG A 223 24.13 -17.53 8.43
N PRO A 224 24.33 -16.32 8.99
CA PRO A 224 23.29 -15.62 9.73
C PRO A 224 22.27 -15.02 8.76
N LEU A 225 20.99 -15.05 9.15
CA LEU A 225 19.98 -14.25 8.47
C LEU A 225 20.16 -12.79 8.89
N ARG A 226 20.67 -11.94 7.99
CA ARG A 226 20.81 -10.50 8.24
C ARG A 226 19.51 -9.78 7.96
N LEU A 227 19.09 -8.90 8.86
CA LEU A 227 17.97 -7.99 8.66
C LEU A 227 18.48 -6.58 8.41
N VAL A 228 17.79 -5.84 7.53
CA VAL A 228 18.09 -4.43 7.26
C VAL A 228 16.81 -3.68 6.93
N GLY A 229 16.70 -2.43 7.37
CA GLY A 229 15.61 -1.55 6.94
C GLY A 229 15.88 -1.03 5.52
N ILE A 230 14.85 -0.60 4.82
CA ILE A 230 15.01 0.06 3.51
C ILE A 230 14.21 1.33 3.37
N ASP A 231 13.34 1.63 4.33
CA ASP A 231 12.45 2.78 4.27
C ASP A 231 13.18 4.08 4.61
N PRO A 232 13.06 5.14 3.80
CA PRO A 232 13.66 6.43 4.11
C PRO A 232 12.98 7.18 5.26
N GLN A 233 11.80 6.76 5.72
CA GLN A 233 11.03 7.48 6.74
C GLN A 233 11.66 7.40 8.14
N HIS A 234 12.75 8.13 8.35
CA HIS A 234 13.43 8.28 9.63
C HIS A 234 12.82 9.42 10.43
N PHE A 235 12.62 10.55 9.74
CA PHE A 235 11.99 11.76 10.22
C PHE A 235 10.65 11.45 10.89
N PHE A 236 9.76 10.86 10.12
CA PHE A 236 8.34 10.78 10.45
C PHE A 236 8.01 9.68 11.45
N GLN A 237 8.98 8.81 11.73
CA GLN A 237 8.76 7.56 12.46
C GLN A 237 9.51 7.57 13.78
N ASP A 238 10.84 7.72 13.75
CA ASP A 238 11.65 7.81 14.97
C ASP A 238 12.89 8.68 14.75
N TRP A 239 12.66 9.99 14.83
CA TRP A 239 13.70 11.02 14.67
C TRP A 239 14.84 10.88 15.70
N ASN A 240 14.54 10.37 16.89
CA ASN A 240 15.53 10.19 17.95
C ASN A 240 16.46 9.03 17.66
N SER A 241 15.93 7.88 17.22
CA SER A 241 16.75 6.75 16.81
C SER A 241 17.62 7.09 15.60
N ALA A 242 17.07 7.79 14.60
CA ALA A 242 17.83 8.27 13.46
C ALA A 242 18.99 9.18 13.89
N GLY A 243 18.70 10.18 14.73
CA GLY A 243 19.71 11.08 15.29
C GLY A 243 20.76 10.32 16.10
N LYS A 244 20.36 9.40 16.98
CA LYS A 244 21.30 8.56 17.77
C LYS A 244 22.24 7.77 16.86
N PHE A 245 21.71 7.07 15.85
CA PHE A 245 22.51 6.26 14.94
C PHE A 245 23.52 7.10 14.14
N LEU A 246 23.09 8.28 13.65
CA LEU A 246 23.98 9.21 12.97
C LEU A 246 25.03 9.80 13.91
N GLN A 247 24.68 10.17 15.13
CA GLN A 247 25.63 10.70 16.12
C GLN A 247 26.71 9.67 16.48
N GLU A 248 26.33 8.42 16.72
CA GLU A 248 27.28 7.33 17.01
C GLU A 248 28.28 7.12 15.86
N THR A 249 27.82 7.24 14.62
CA THR A 249 28.69 7.02 13.45
C THR A 249 29.53 8.24 13.10
N LEU A 250 28.95 9.44 13.12
CA LEU A 250 29.63 10.69 12.76
C LEU A 250 30.63 11.15 13.82
N ALA A 251 30.38 10.91 15.11
CA ALA A 251 31.32 11.35 16.15
C ALA A 251 32.73 10.76 15.97
N GLU A 252 32.82 9.59 15.35
CA GLU A 252 34.10 8.93 15.01
C GLU A 252 34.72 9.43 13.70
N VAL A 253 33.95 10.09 12.83
CA VAL A 253 34.33 10.45 11.45
C VAL A 253 34.54 11.95 11.32
N ASP A 254 33.55 12.75 11.72
CA ASP A 254 33.52 14.20 11.62
C ASP A 254 32.70 14.79 12.77
N GLY A 255 33.39 15.12 13.88
CA GLY A 255 32.79 15.71 15.07
C GLY A 255 32.08 17.06 14.83
N PRO A 256 32.66 18.00 14.06
CA PRO A 256 31.96 19.22 13.64
C PRO A 256 30.64 18.95 12.90
N LEU A 257 30.63 18.02 11.95
CA LEU A 257 29.42 17.68 11.21
C LEU A 257 28.36 17.00 12.10
N ALA A 258 28.79 16.19 13.07
CA ALA A 258 27.90 15.66 14.11
C ALA A 258 27.25 16.78 14.93
N ALA A 259 27.98 17.85 15.28
CA ALA A 259 27.42 18.99 15.97
C ALA A 259 26.42 19.80 15.12
N GLU A 260 26.67 19.93 13.80
CA GLU A 260 25.73 20.53 12.85
C GLU A 260 24.41 19.74 12.77
N GLU A 261 24.46 18.40 12.68
CA GLU A 261 23.28 17.53 12.70
C GLU A 261 22.45 17.78 13.96
N ALA A 262 23.08 17.76 15.14
CA ALA A 262 22.38 17.94 16.40
C ALA A 262 21.69 19.32 16.47
N ALA A 263 22.33 20.36 15.94
CA ALA A 263 21.75 21.70 15.88
C ALA A 263 20.54 21.76 14.93
N GLU A 264 20.63 21.18 13.73
CA GLU A 264 19.52 21.16 12.76
C GLU A 264 18.36 20.30 13.27
N ARG A 265 18.65 19.17 13.92
CA ARG A 265 17.64 18.34 14.59
C ARG A 265 16.87 19.09 15.67
N ASN A 266 17.56 19.79 16.56
CA ASN A 266 16.92 20.62 17.59
C ASN A 266 16.09 21.76 16.97
N ARG A 267 16.62 22.40 15.92
CA ARG A 267 15.90 23.44 15.17
C ARG A 267 14.62 22.87 14.59
N TRP A 268 14.72 21.71 13.96
CA TRP A 268 13.60 21.02 13.35
C TRP A 268 12.49 20.69 14.37
N GLU A 269 12.83 20.09 15.52
CA GLU A 269 11.84 19.75 16.56
C GLU A 269 11.03 20.97 17.01
N SER A 270 11.70 22.13 17.10
CA SER A 270 11.05 23.39 17.47
C SER A 270 10.02 23.88 16.43
N ILE A 271 10.17 23.46 15.17
CA ILE A 271 9.38 23.88 14.01
C ILE A 271 8.26 22.90 13.71
N MET A 272 8.49 21.59 13.82
CA MET A 272 7.47 20.56 13.53
C MET A 272 6.21 20.70 14.35
N ARG A 273 6.33 21.17 15.60
CA ARG A 273 5.16 21.50 16.44
C ARG A 273 4.23 22.55 15.79
N LYS A 274 4.73 23.31 14.81
CA LYS A 274 4.06 24.47 14.23
C LYS A 274 3.75 24.33 12.73
N ARG A 275 4.41 23.43 11.98
CA ARG A 275 4.25 23.30 10.51
C ARG A 275 4.05 21.85 10.10
N LYS A 276 2.98 21.58 9.35
CA LYS A 276 2.66 20.25 8.80
C LYS A 276 3.08 20.05 7.34
N HIS A 277 3.26 21.14 6.57
CA HIS A 277 3.69 21.12 5.18
C HIS A 277 4.54 22.37 4.92
N CYS A 278 5.54 22.24 4.05
CA CYS A 278 6.44 23.31 3.63
C CYS A 278 6.22 23.64 2.15
N ARG A 279 6.61 24.85 1.75
CA ARG A 279 6.65 25.20 0.32
C ARG A 279 7.92 24.60 -0.29
N SER A 280 7.89 24.29 -1.58
CA SER A 280 9.06 23.79 -2.31
C SER A 280 10.23 24.78 -2.36
N ASP A 281 9.97 26.07 -2.20
CA ASP A 281 10.96 27.16 -2.15
C ASP A 281 11.39 27.52 -0.71
N ASP A 282 11.01 26.73 0.31
CA ASP A 282 11.36 27.02 1.70
C ASP A 282 12.88 26.81 1.93
N PRO A 283 13.66 27.86 2.23
CA PRO A 283 15.11 27.75 2.37
C PRO A 283 15.53 26.86 3.54
N MET A 284 14.65 26.62 4.51
CA MET A 284 14.89 25.65 5.59
C MET A 284 14.91 24.23 5.05
N VAL A 285 13.97 23.88 4.16
CA VAL A 285 13.93 22.55 3.54
C VAL A 285 15.19 22.31 2.71
N ALA A 286 15.60 23.30 1.93
CA ALA A 286 16.84 23.23 1.16
C ALA A 286 18.06 23.03 2.07
N ALA A 287 18.19 23.83 3.14
CA ALA A 287 19.31 23.74 4.08
C ALA A 287 19.36 22.38 4.81
N GLY A 288 18.21 21.88 5.27
CA GLY A 288 18.11 20.57 5.92
C GLY A 288 18.48 19.44 4.96
N ARG A 289 17.89 19.42 3.76
CA ARG A 289 18.23 18.46 2.70
C ARG A 289 19.73 18.47 2.39
N ASP A 290 20.31 19.66 2.14
CA ASP A 290 21.71 19.79 1.74
C ASP A 290 22.68 19.38 2.86
N LEU A 291 22.33 19.62 4.14
CA LEU A 291 23.11 19.10 5.28
C LEU A 291 23.18 17.58 5.25
N TYR A 292 22.05 16.89 5.16
CA TYR A 292 22.03 15.43 5.21
C TYR A 292 22.63 14.79 3.95
N LEU A 293 22.54 15.42 2.77
CA LEU A 293 23.27 14.97 1.58
C LEU A 293 24.80 15.08 1.76
N ARG A 294 25.30 16.19 2.33
CA ARG A 294 26.74 16.30 2.67
C ARG A 294 27.18 15.22 3.65
N MET A 295 26.34 14.91 4.64
CA MET A 295 26.61 13.84 5.61
C MET A 295 26.69 12.48 4.94
N ALA A 296 25.77 12.17 4.03
CA ALA A 296 25.80 10.93 3.27
C ALA A 296 27.11 10.79 2.47
N ASP A 297 27.56 11.87 1.82
CA ASP A 297 28.83 11.87 1.06
C ASP A 297 30.05 11.63 1.96
N VAL A 298 30.13 12.30 3.11
CA VAL A 298 31.23 12.11 4.07
C VAL A 298 31.27 10.67 4.58
N LEU A 299 30.12 10.15 5.03
CA LEU A 299 30.01 8.78 5.56
C LEU A 299 30.34 7.72 4.50
N ARG A 300 29.90 7.93 3.25
CA ARG A 300 30.17 7.02 2.13
C ARG A 300 31.64 7.01 1.73
N ASN A 301 32.28 8.17 1.66
CA ASN A 301 33.73 8.24 1.40
C ASN A 301 34.54 7.53 2.48
N GLU A 302 34.12 7.71 3.74
CA GLU A 302 34.77 7.07 4.88
C GLU A 302 34.56 5.55 4.90
N ALA A 303 33.38 5.09 4.47
CA ALA A 303 33.08 3.68 4.29
C ALA A 303 33.94 3.04 3.21
N GLU A 304 34.07 3.71 2.06
CA GLU A 304 34.90 3.23 0.94
C GLU A 304 36.36 3.06 1.37
N ALA A 305 36.90 4.04 2.11
CA ALA A 305 38.26 3.96 2.67
C ALA A 305 38.47 2.79 3.65
N ARG A 306 37.39 2.26 4.24
CA ARG A 306 37.39 1.15 5.20
C ARG A 306 36.92 -0.17 4.63
N ARG A 307 36.50 -0.20 3.36
CA ARG A 307 35.85 -1.36 2.74
C ARG A 307 36.69 -2.63 2.84
N GLU A 308 37.99 -2.53 2.58
CA GLU A 308 38.91 -3.68 2.63
C GLU A 308 39.43 -3.99 4.04
N SER A 309 39.66 -2.96 4.86
CA SER A 309 40.33 -3.10 6.16
C SER A 309 39.38 -3.48 7.29
N THR A 310 38.16 -2.94 7.29
CA THR A 310 37.14 -3.18 8.31
C THR A 310 35.75 -3.27 7.66
N PRO A 311 35.42 -4.37 6.95
CA PRO A 311 34.19 -4.50 6.17
C PRO A 311 32.90 -4.26 6.97
N ASP A 312 32.80 -4.76 8.19
CA ASP A 312 31.62 -4.54 9.05
C ASP A 312 31.45 -3.07 9.45
N ARG A 313 32.56 -2.36 9.69
CA ARG A 313 32.52 -0.92 9.98
C ARG A 313 32.17 -0.12 8.74
N ALA A 314 32.71 -0.51 7.58
CA ALA A 314 32.35 0.10 6.30
C ALA A 314 30.85 -0.07 6.01
N LEU A 315 30.27 -1.25 6.27
CA LEU A 315 28.84 -1.47 6.14
C LEU A 315 28.04 -0.56 7.09
N ARG A 316 28.42 -0.44 8.37
CA ARG A 316 27.72 0.46 9.31
C ARG A 316 27.77 1.92 8.85
N LEU A 317 28.90 2.37 8.29
CA LEU A 317 29.04 3.71 7.71
C LEU A 317 28.15 3.90 6.47
N GLU A 318 28.04 2.88 5.60
CA GLU A 318 27.14 2.90 4.45
C GLU A 318 25.67 2.95 4.84
N LEU A 319 25.27 2.18 5.86
CA LEU A 319 23.93 2.25 6.41
C LEU A 319 23.64 3.65 7.00
N ALA A 320 24.63 4.27 7.66
CA ALA A 320 24.50 5.66 8.14
C ALA A 320 24.39 6.66 6.98
N ALA A 321 25.14 6.46 5.88
CA ALA A 321 24.98 7.27 4.68
C ALA A 321 23.59 7.13 4.06
N MET A 322 23.05 5.90 4.01
CA MET A 322 21.68 5.63 3.55
C MET A 322 20.61 6.26 4.46
N VAL A 323 20.83 6.28 5.78
CA VAL A 323 19.97 6.99 6.74
C VAL A 323 19.98 8.50 6.45
N ALA A 324 21.16 9.09 6.22
CA ALA A 324 21.28 10.50 5.89
C ALA A 324 20.58 10.84 4.56
N ASP A 325 20.75 10.02 3.51
CA ASP A 325 19.99 10.15 2.26
C ASP A 325 18.48 10.05 2.48
N GLY A 326 18.03 9.11 3.33
CA GLY A 326 16.63 8.96 3.71
C GLY A 326 16.05 10.20 4.40
N ILE A 327 16.82 10.81 5.32
CA ILE A 327 16.41 12.07 5.96
C ILE A 327 16.36 13.23 4.95
N ALA A 328 17.30 13.30 4.01
CA ALA A 328 17.25 14.28 2.93
C ALA A 328 15.98 14.13 2.06
N VAL A 329 15.54 12.89 1.84
CA VAL A 329 14.26 12.57 1.18
C VAL A 329 13.07 12.99 2.04
N ASP A 330 13.10 12.75 3.35
CA ASP A 330 12.04 13.18 4.26
C ASP A 330 11.85 14.71 4.22
N TRP A 331 12.95 15.48 4.14
CA TRP A 331 12.90 16.93 3.92
C TRP A 331 12.16 17.29 2.63
N GLU A 332 12.44 16.60 1.53
CA GLU A 332 11.78 16.84 0.25
C GLU A 332 10.29 16.49 0.31
N ILE A 333 9.93 15.37 0.95
CA ILE A 333 8.55 14.90 1.14
C ILE A 333 7.65 15.97 1.76
N LEU A 334 8.17 16.82 2.65
CA LEU A 334 7.40 17.92 3.28
C LEU A 334 6.83 18.93 2.29
N THR A 335 7.39 18.97 1.09
CA THR A 335 7.02 19.91 0.02
C THR A 335 6.14 19.28 -1.05
N LEU A 336 5.92 17.97 -0.97
CA LEU A 336 5.23 17.19 -1.99
C LEU A 336 3.78 16.89 -1.61
N SER A 337 2.96 16.68 -2.64
CA SER A 337 1.60 16.19 -2.48
C SER A 337 1.56 14.65 -2.43
N ASN A 338 0.46 14.07 -1.93
CA ASN A 338 0.15 12.67 -2.21
C ASN A 338 -0.42 12.61 -3.64
N PRO A 339 0.22 11.94 -4.64
CA PRO A 339 1.06 10.74 -4.55
C PRO A 339 2.57 10.90 -4.82
N GLU A 340 3.07 12.12 -5.02
CA GLU A 340 4.49 12.35 -5.34
C GLU A 340 5.41 11.87 -4.22
N SER A 341 5.05 12.14 -2.96
CA SER A 341 5.82 11.67 -1.80
C SER A 341 5.89 10.15 -1.70
N PHE A 342 4.82 9.44 -2.08
CA PHE A 342 4.78 7.97 -2.11
C PHE A 342 5.80 7.41 -3.11
N TYR A 343 5.84 7.94 -4.32
CA TYR A 343 6.78 7.45 -5.35
C TYR A 343 8.23 7.88 -5.07
N LEU A 344 8.45 9.03 -4.43
CA LEU A 344 9.79 9.38 -3.97
C LEU A 344 10.29 8.39 -2.91
N ARG A 345 9.44 8.02 -1.94
CA ARG A 345 9.73 6.97 -0.95
C ARG A 345 10.09 5.64 -1.64
N ASP A 346 9.29 5.19 -2.61
CA ASP A 346 9.54 3.95 -3.35
C ASP A 346 10.86 3.95 -4.13
N ARG A 347 11.19 5.08 -4.78
CA ARG A 347 12.47 5.24 -5.48
C ARG A 347 13.64 5.09 -4.53
N THR A 348 13.54 5.65 -3.32
CA THR A 348 14.60 5.54 -2.32
C THR A 348 14.70 4.13 -1.76
N MET A 349 13.58 3.45 -1.46
CA MET A 349 13.61 2.04 -1.05
C MET A 349 14.25 1.14 -2.12
N ALA A 350 13.92 1.35 -3.40
CA ALA A 350 14.56 0.63 -4.50
C ALA A 350 16.07 0.91 -4.58
N ALA A 351 16.47 2.18 -4.48
CA ALA A 351 17.89 2.57 -4.49
C ALA A 351 18.66 1.93 -3.32
N ASN A 352 18.05 1.84 -2.14
CA ASN A 352 18.62 1.18 -0.97
C ASN A 352 18.86 -0.31 -1.22
N ILE A 353 17.87 -1.03 -1.77
CA ILE A 353 18.02 -2.45 -2.13
C ILE A 353 19.09 -2.64 -3.20
N ILE A 354 19.09 -1.81 -4.25
CA ILE A 354 20.07 -1.89 -5.33
C ILE A 354 21.49 -1.64 -4.81
N ARG A 355 21.67 -0.65 -3.92
CA ARG A 355 22.96 -0.38 -3.28
C ARG A 355 23.43 -1.57 -2.43
N LEU A 356 22.54 -2.12 -1.61
CA LEU A 356 22.83 -3.33 -0.82
C LEU A 356 23.24 -4.49 -1.73
N ALA A 357 22.46 -4.74 -2.78
CA ALA A 357 22.69 -5.86 -3.69
C ALA A 357 23.97 -5.70 -4.51
N ASP A 358 24.23 -4.55 -5.10
CA ASP A 358 25.27 -4.41 -6.12
C ASP A 358 26.63 -4.02 -5.53
N GLN A 359 26.61 -3.26 -4.43
CA GLN A 359 27.82 -2.62 -3.91
C GLN A 359 28.23 -3.15 -2.55
N LEU A 360 27.28 -3.45 -1.66
CA LEU A 360 27.60 -3.77 -0.26
C LEU A 360 27.65 -5.27 0.00
N LEU A 361 26.74 -6.03 -0.61
CA LEU A 361 26.52 -7.45 -0.38
C LEU A 361 26.30 -8.19 -1.72
N PRO A 362 27.29 -8.17 -2.64
CA PRO A 362 27.15 -8.70 -4.00
C PRO A 362 26.86 -10.20 -4.11
N ASP A 363 27.19 -10.97 -3.08
CA ASP A 363 26.97 -12.41 -3.03
C ASP A 363 25.66 -12.80 -2.32
N SER A 364 24.98 -11.83 -1.67
CA SER A 364 23.75 -12.10 -0.93
C SER A 364 22.53 -12.17 -1.85
N ARG A 365 21.70 -13.20 -1.62
CA ARG A 365 20.32 -13.23 -2.13
C ARG A 365 19.38 -12.58 -1.14
N ILE A 366 18.44 -11.78 -1.65
CA ILE A 366 17.67 -10.80 -0.87
C ILE A 366 16.19 -11.13 -0.89
N MET A 367 15.58 -11.17 0.28
CA MET A 367 14.13 -11.15 0.48
C MET A 367 13.70 -9.73 0.84
N VAL A 368 12.63 -9.22 0.24
CA VAL A 368 12.12 -7.87 0.46
C VAL A 368 10.71 -7.95 1.03
N TRP A 369 10.54 -7.70 2.32
CA TRP A 369 9.23 -7.71 2.99
C TRP A 369 8.58 -6.34 2.89
N ALA A 370 7.49 -6.23 2.14
CA ALA A 370 6.79 -4.96 1.94
C ALA A 370 5.31 -5.17 1.56
N HIS A 371 4.51 -4.11 1.63
CA HIS A 371 3.15 -4.10 1.11
C HIS A 371 3.13 -4.33 -0.42
N ASN A 372 2.07 -4.96 -0.93
CA ASN A 372 1.88 -5.22 -2.36
C ASN A 372 2.01 -3.94 -3.23
N THR A 373 1.57 -2.80 -2.71
CA THR A 373 1.64 -1.50 -3.39
C THR A 373 3.07 -1.06 -3.68
N HIS A 374 4.04 -1.50 -2.88
CA HIS A 374 5.46 -1.23 -3.11
C HIS A 374 6.06 -2.23 -4.11
N LEU A 375 5.55 -3.46 -4.16
CA LEU A 375 6.12 -4.55 -4.96
C LEU A 375 5.47 -4.73 -6.34
N THR A 376 4.35 -4.07 -6.61
CA THR A 376 3.74 -4.10 -7.95
C THR A 376 4.73 -3.59 -9.00
N ARG A 377 4.82 -4.28 -10.12
CA ARG A 377 5.76 -3.96 -11.20
C ARG A 377 5.23 -2.93 -12.20
N ARG A 378 3.91 -2.79 -12.32
CA ARG A 378 3.25 -1.94 -13.31
C ARG A 378 2.06 -1.17 -12.72
N PRO A 379 2.29 -0.35 -11.68
CA PRO A 379 1.25 0.46 -11.06
C PRO A 379 0.56 1.39 -12.07
N ASP A 380 1.29 1.83 -13.11
CA ASP A 380 0.81 2.65 -14.23
C ASP A 380 -0.30 2.00 -15.05
N LEU A 381 -0.49 0.69 -14.90
CA LEU A 381 -1.51 -0.11 -15.58
C LEU A 381 -2.68 -0.50 -14.66
N GLN A 382 -2.69 -0.04 -13.42
CA GLN A 382 -3.79 -0.27 -12.48
C GLN A 382 -4.91 0.76 -12.67
N GLN A 383 -6.15 0.27 -12.68
CA GLN A 383 -7.35 1.09 -12.68
C GLN A 383 -8.11 0.86 -11.38
N GLY A 384 -8.16 1.85 -10.48
CA GLY A 384 -8.90 1.74 -9.22
C GLY A 384 -10.40 1.93 -9.45
N LEU A 385 -11.24 1.00 -8.99
CA LEU A 385 -12.71 1.12 -9.10
C LEU A 385 -13.31 2.15 -8.11
N ALA A 386 -12.60 2.49 -7.03
CA ALA A 386 -13.03 3.50 -6.05
C ALA A 386 -12.34 4.87 -6.23
N LEU A 387 -11.27 4.92 -7.04
CA LEU A 387 -10.53 6.16 -7.32
C LEU A 387 -11.11 6.97 -8.48
N ASP A 388 -12.16 6.49 -9.15
CA ASP A 388 -12.90 7.30 -10.13
C ASP A 388 -13.56 8.53 -9.50
N VAL A 389 -13.78 8.55 -8.17
CA VAL A 389 -14.27 9.74 -7.46
C VAL A 389 -13.17 10.80 -7.28
N TYR A 390 -11.89 10.42 -7.10
CA TYR A 390 -10.77 11.38 -7.09
C TYR A 390 -10.27 11.72 -8.50
N ARG A 391 -10.48 10.83 -9.49
CA ARG A 391 -10.28 11.12 -10.92
C ARG A 391 -11.39 11.99 -11.54
N SER A 392 -12.49 12.23 -10.82
CA SER A 392 -13.61 13.05 -11.28
C SER A 392 -13.40 14.56 -11.17
N SER A 393 -12.24 15.03 -10.72
CA SER A 393 -11.88 16.42 -11.01
C SER A 393 -12.00 16.62 -12.51
N ILE A 394 -12.76 17.63 -12.93
CA ILE A 394 -13.25 17.85 -14.31
C ILE A 394 -12.13 18.12 -15.33
N TRP A 395 -10.89 17.84 -14.93
CA TRP A 395 -9.67 17.88 -15.70
C TRP A 395 -9.13 16.45 -15.77
N TRP A 396 -9.07 15.93 -17.00
CA TRP A 396 -8.23 14.81 -17.44
C TRP A 396 -8.90 13.45 -17.64
N ARG A 397 -9.31 13.23 -18.89
CA ARG A 397 -9.39 11.92 -19.54
C ARG A 397 -7.98 11.57 -20.07
N GLY A 398 -7.42 10.44 -19.63
CA GLY A 398 -6.35 9.73 -20.34
C GLY A 398 -4.94 10.30 -20.24
N GLY A 399 -4.08 9.67 -19.43
CA GLY A 399 -2.63 9.86 -19.46
C GLY A 399 -1.95 9.09 -18.33
N ARG A 400 -0.95 8.26 -18.66
CA ARG A 400 -0.02 7.67 -17.70
C ARG A 400 0.71 8.81 -16.99
N ARG A 401 0.77 8.80 -15.66
CA ARG A 401 1.66 9.71 -14.94
C ARG A 401 3.08 9.15 -15.02
N PRO A 402 4.06 9.87 -15.60
CA PRO A 402 5.44 9.37 -15.74
C PRO A 402 6.15 9.10 -14.40
N TRP A 403 5.58 9.55 -13.28
CA TRP A 403 6.12 9.38 -11.93
C TRP A 403 5.49 8.23 -11.13
N GLU A 404 4.56 7.43 -11.69
CA GLU A 404 4.04 6.22 -11.03
C GLU A 404 5.07 5.09 -11.10
N ILE A 405 6.10 5.20 -10.25
CA ILE A 405 7.27 4.32 -10.21
C ILE A 405 7.35 3.72 -8.81
N THR A 406 6.86 2.50 -8.68
CA THR A 406 6.97 1.71 -7.45
C THR A 406 8.34 1.08 -7.32
N MET A 407 8.67 0.66 -6.10
CA MET A 407 9.91 -0.07 -5.83
C MET A 407 10.00 -1.34 -6.69
N GLY A 408 8.94 -2.15 -6.73
CA GLY A 408 8.90 -3.40 -7.51
C GLY A 408 9.05 -3.18 -9.01
N ARG A 409 8.63 -2.02 -9.54
CA ARG A 409 8.93 -1.65 -10.93
C ARG A 409 10.42 -1.45 -11.14
N LEU A 410 11.06 -0.65 -10.29
CA LEU A 410 12.50 -0.35 -10.39
C LEU A 410 13.36 -1.58 -10.17
N LEU A 411 13.04 -2.41 -9.18
CA LEU A 411 13.73 -3.68 -8.95
C LEU A 411 13.57 -4.60 -10.17
N GLY A 412 12.38 -4.64 -10.76
CA GLY A 412 12.11 -5.41 -11.97
C GLY A 412 12.81 -4.89 -13.23
N GLU A 413 13.04 -3.59 -13.33
CA GLU A 413 13.83 -2.98 -14.41
C GLU A 413 15.35 -3.22 -14.21
N HIS A 414 15.83 -3.17 -12.96
CA HIS A 414 17.24 -3.33 -12.61
C HIS A 414 17.73 -4.78 -12.62
N PHE A 415 17.05 -5.68 -11.91
CA PHE A 415 17.43 -7.09 -11.78
C PHE A 415 16.82 -7.97 -12.87
N ALA A 416 15.90 -7.45 -13.69
CA ALA A 416 15.25 -8.17 -14.78
C ALA A 416 14.69 -9.54 -14.34
N ALA A 417 15.23 -10.64 -14.89
CA ALA A 417 14.80 -12.01 -14.57
C ALA A 417 15.22 -12.47 -13.17
N ASP A 418 16.17 -11.80 -12.52
CA ASP A 418 16.64 -12.14 -11.19
C ASP A 418 15.75 -11.57 -10.07
N TYR A 419 14.75 -10.76 -10.41
CA TYR A 419 13.73 -10.27 -9.47
C TYR A 419 12.38 -10.97 -9.67
N TYR A 420 11.80 -11.43 -8.56
CA TYR A 420 10.46 -12.03 -8.52
C TYR A 420 9.58 -11.33 -7.48
N SER A 421 8.46 -10.77 -7.92
CA SER A 421 7.47 -10.11 -7.05
C SER A 421 6.32 -11.06 -6.70
N LEU A 422 6.23 -11.48 -5.44
CA LEU A 422 5.15 -12.30 -4.92
C LEU A 422 4.10 -11.42 -4.21
N GLY A 423 2.92 -11.27 -4.82
CA GLY A 423 1.79 -10.56 -4.22
C GLY A 423 0.92 -11.47 -3.37
N TRP A 424 0.26 -10.90 -2.36
CA TRP A 424 -0.56 -11.65 -1.40
C TRP A 424 -1.96 -11.09 -1.33
N LEU A 425 -2.96 -11.95 -1.49
CA LEU A 425 -4.37 -11.62 -1.48
C LEU A 425 -5.12 -12.52 -0.50
N THR A 426 -6.34 -12.14 -0.16
CA THR A 426 -7.24 -12.95 0.67
C THR A 426 -8.61 -13.00 0.02
N ARG A 427 -9.40 -14.05 0.26
CA ARG A 427 -10.81 -14.10 -0.16
C ARG A 427 -11.74 -13.43 0.84
N GLY A 428 -11.53 -13.64 2.13
CA GLY A 428 -12.40 -13.10 3.17
C GLY A 428 -11.75 -13.08 4.56
N GLY A 429 -12.59 -12.84 5.57
CA GLY A 429 -12.15 -12.75 6.97
C GLY A 429 -12.11 -11.31 7.49
N ARG A 430 -11.18 -11.04 8.39
CA ARG A 430 -11.01 -9.76 9.07
C ARG A 430 -9.52 -9.48 9.22
N CYS A 431 -9.13 -8.22 9.18
CA CYS A 431 -7.75 -7.79 9.42
C CYS A 431 -7.72 -6.73 10.53
N GLY A 432 -6.55 -6.49 11.12
CA GLY A 432 -6.39 -5.42 12.10
C GLY A 432 -6.65 -4.05 11.47
N SER A 433 -7.26 -3.16 12.25
CA SER A 433 -7.54 -1.81 11.78
C SER A 433 -6.29 -0.93 11.85
N MET A 434 -5.98 -0.26 10.75
CA MET A 434 -4.90 0.75 10.69
C MET A 434 -5.30 2.06 11.37
N TYR A 435 -6.60 2.28 11.61
CA TYR A 435 -7.13 3.54 12.14
C TYR A 435 -7.58 3.43 13.60
N ARG A 436 -7.89 2.23 14.08
CA ARG A 436 -8.40 1.98 15.43
C ARG A 436 -7.59 0.88 16.10
N PHE A 437 -6.69 1.27 17.00
CA PHE A 437 -5.82 0.32 17.71
C PHE A 437 -6.64 -0.72 18.48
N GLY A 438 -6.30 -1.99 18.32
CA GLY A 438 -7.00 -3.12 18.94
C GLY A 438 -8.34 -3.49 18.29
N ASP A 439 -8.76 -2.77 17.25
CA ASP A 439 -9.96 -3.08 16.48
C ASP A 439 -9.61 -3.79 15.16
N TRP A 440 -10.63 -4.26 14.45
CA TRP A 440 -10.52 -4.95 13.17
C TRP A 440 -11.43 -4.34 12.11
N ASP A 441 -11.02 -4.49 10.85
CA ASP A 441 -11.81 -4.13 9.69
C ASP A 441 -12.21 -5.40 8.93
N PRO A 442 -13.49 -5.56 8.51
CA PRO A 442 -13.91 -6.72 7.74
C PRO A 442 -13.31 -6.66 6.34
N VAL A 443 -12.89 -7.83 5.84
CA VAL A 443 -12.54 -7.98 4.43
C VAL A 443 -13.83 -7.86 3.61
N ARG A 444 -13.86 -6.90 2.68
CA ARG A 444 -15.03 -6.60 1.84
C ARG A 444 -15.44 -7.83 1.02
N ALA A 445 -16.74 -8.01 0.80
CA ALA A 445 -17.27 -9.14 0.05
C ALA A 445 -16.60 -9.33 -1.33
N LEU A 446 -16.31 -10.59 -1.69
CA LEU A 446 -15.72 -10.97 -2.97
C LEU A 446 -16.53 -10.48 -4.16
N ARG A 447 -15.82 -10.04 -5.20
CA ARG A 447 -16.42 -9.81 -6.52
C ARG A 447 -16.27 -11.05 -7.38
N ARG A 448 -17.33 -11.42 -8.09
CA ARG A 448 -17.34 -12.60 -8.99
C ARG A 448 -16.33 -12.51 -10.13
N ASP A 449 -15.89 -11.29 -10.47
CA ASP A 449 -14.93 -11.03 -11.55
C ASP A 449 -13.49 -10.78 -11.04
N SER A 450 -13.22 -11.07 -9.76
CA SER A 450 -11.91 -10.87 -9.17
C SER A 450 -11.01 -12.10 -9.20
N VAL A 451 -9.70 -11.90 -9.18
CA VAL A 451 -8.65 -12.92 -9.13
C VAL A 451 -8.94 -13.89 -7.97
N GLU A 452 -9.28 -13.38 -6.79
CA GLU A 452 -9.55 -14.15 -5.58
C GLU A 452 -10.78 -15.05 -5.72
N SER A 453 -11.80 -14.61 -6.48
CA SER A 453 -13.00 -15.42 -6.75
C SER A 453 -12.81 -16.37 -7.94
N LEU A 454 -12.01 -15.98 -8.92
CA LEU A 454 -11.89 -16.71 -10.18
C LEU A 454 -10.83 -17.80 -10.13
N LEU A 455 -9.82 -17.73 -9.26
CA LEU A 455 -8.67 -18.62 -9.34
C LEU A 455 -8.56 -19.54 -8.11
N GLY A 456 -8.28 -20.82 -8.38
CA GLY A 456 -8.19 -21.91 -7.40
C GLY A 456 -9.54 -22.50 -6.95
N PRO A 457 -9.52 -23.61 -6.18
CA PRO A 457 -10.72 -24.18 -5.56
C PRO A 457 -11.28 -23.22 -4.50
N GLU A 458 -12.61 -23.10 -4.40
CA GLU A 458 -13.27 -22.23 -3.41
C GLU A 458 -12.96 -22.65 -1.97
N GLU A 459 -12.73 -23.94 -1.73
CA GLU A 459 -12.54 -24.50 -0.39
C GLU A 459 -11.07 -24.62 0.03
N ALA A 460 -10.12 -24.32 -0.87
CA ALA A 460 -8.69 -24.44 -0.56
C ALA A 460 -8.23 -23.30 0.37
N PRO A 461 -7.65 -23.60 1.54
CA PRO A 461 -7.15 -22.59 2.48
C PRO A 461 -6.09 -21.66 1.90
N ALA A 462 -5.22 -22.18 1.03
CA ALA A 462 -4.24 -21.38 0.31
C ALA A 462 -4.14 -21.82 -1.16
N VAL A 463 -3.93 -20.84 -2.04
CA VAL A 463 -3.73 -21.05 -3.47
C VAL A 463 -2.52 -20.26 -3.94
N PHE A 464 -1.53 -20.95 -4.51
CA PHE A 464 -0.38 -20.34 -5.16
C PHE A 464 -0.54 -20.34 -6.68
N LEU A 465 -0.26 -19.20 -7.29
CA LEU A 465 -0.25 -18.96 -8.73
C LEU A 465 1.15 -18.49 -9.14
N ASP A 466 1.86 -19.32 -9.92
CA ASP A 466 3.13 -18.92 -10.57
C ASP A 466 2.80 -18.22 -11.90
N LEU A 467 2.59 -16.91 -11.82
CA LEU A 467 2.12 -16.10 -12.95
C LEU A 467 3.23 -15.93 -14.01
N ASP A 468 4.50 -15.92 -13.60
CA ASP A 468 5.64 -15.83 -14.51
C ASP A 468 5.72 -17.09 -15.39
N LYS A 469 5.65 -18.28 -14.78
CA LYS A 469 5.65 -19.56 -15.51
C LYS A 469 4.44 -19.72 -16.42
N HIS A 470 3.28 -19.21 -16.01
CA HIS A 470 2.00 -19.42 -16.68
C HIS A 470 1.41 -18.15 -17.32
N ARG A 471 2.28 -17.20 -17.70
CA ARG A 471 1.91 -15.83 -18.08
C ARG A 471 0.84 -15.73 -19.17
N SER A 472 0.87 -16.65 -20.14
CA SER A 472 -0.09 -16.67 -21.26
C SER A 472 -1.54 -16.89 -20.83
N TYR A 473 -1.78 -17.63 -19.74
CA TYR A 473 -3.14 -17.89 -19.23
C TYR A 473 -3.79 -16.66 -18.61
N TYR A 474 -2.98 -15.67 -18.23
CA TYR A 474 -3.44 -14.43 -17.59
C TYR A 474 -3.43 -13.23 -18.55
N ALA A 475 -2.88 -13.41 -19.76
CA ALA A 475 -2.70 -12.34 -20.74
C ALA A 475 -4.01 -11.89 -21.39
N GLY A 476 -4.02 -10.64 -21.86
CA GLY A 476 -5.09 -10.12 -22.70
C GLY A 476 -6.36 -9.71 -21.94
N ARG A 477 -6.34 -9.72 -20.60
CA ARG A 477 -7.46 -9.19 -19.82
C ARG A 477 -7.10 -8.65 -18.44
N SER A 478 -7.63 -7.48 -18.13
CA SER A 478 -7.57 -6.92 -16.79
C SER A 478 -8.63 -7.52 -15.85
N LEU A 479 -8.18 -8.22 -14.81
CA LEU A 479 -9.02 -8.80 -13.76
C LEU A 479 -9.16 -7.85 -12.58
N CYS A 480 -10.27 -7.94 -11.84
CA CYS A 480 -10.35 -7.26 -10.55
C CYS A 480 -9.43 -7.97 -9.56
N PHE A 481 -8.81 -7.22 -8.65
CA PHE A 481 -8.17 -7.76 -7.45
C PHE A 481 -8.28 -6.72 -6.34
N ARG A 482 -8.25 -7.18 -5.10
CA ARG A 482 -8.42 -6.34 -3.93
C ARG A 482 -7.07 -6.05 -3.30
N GLU A 483 -6.78 -4.76 -3.14
CA GLU A 483 -5.74 -4.32 -2.23
C GLU A 483 -6.39 -3.80 -0.94
N GLY A 484 -5.70 -4.00 0.16
CA GLY A 484 -6.23 -3.84 1.49
C GLY A 484 -7.37 -4.82 1.78
N HIS A 485 -8.22 -4.40 2.71
CA HIS A 485 -9.48 -5.06 3.02
C HIS A 485 -10.66 -4.57 2.17
N SER A 486 -10.50 -3.51 1.36
CA SER A 486 -11.67 -2.82 0.78
C SER A 486 -11.50 -2.17 -0.60
N THR A 487 -10.27 -2.00 -1.10
CA THR A 487 -10.01 -1.25 -2.34
C THR A 487 -9.88 -2.19 -3.53
N TRP A 488 -10.69 -1.97 -4.56
CA TRP A 488 -10.65 -2.79 -5.77
C TRP A 488 -9.86 -2.10 -6.87
N TRP A 489 -8.95 -2.87 -7.47
CA TRP A 489 -8.15 -2.51 -8.62
C TRP A 489 -8.49 -3.42 -9.78
N ARG A 490 -8.20 -2.96 -10.99
CA ARG A 490 -8.28 -3.74 -12.22
C ARG A 490 -6.98 -3.59 -13.00
N ALA A 491 -6.32 -4.71 -13.27
CA ALA A 491 -5.11 -4.76 -14.09
C ALA A 491 -4.91 -6.17 -14.67
N GLU A 492 -4.04 -6.29 -15.67
CA GLU A 492 -3.48 -7.60 -16.03
C GLU A 492 -2.55 -8.06 -14.92
N ILE A 493 -2.95 -9.11 -14.20
CA ILE A 493 -2.35 -9.45 -12.91
C ILE A 493 -0.89 -9.92 -13.02
N GLN A 494 -0.56 -10.62 -14.11
CA GLN A 494 0.78 -11.06 -14.49
C GLN A 494 1.69 -9.95 -15.01
N GLN A 495 1.20 -8.71 -15.03
CA GLN A 495 2.01 -7.51 -15.22
C GLN A 495 2.27 -6.80 -13.88
N GLN A 496 1.51 -7.12 -12.84
CA GLN A 496 1.66 -6.55 -11.50
C GLN A 496 2.61 -7.38 -10.64
N PHE A 497 2.44 -8.71 -10.66
CA PHE A 497 3.20 -9.66 -9.86
C PHE A 497 3.68 -10.84 -10.71
N ASP A 498 4.79 -11.45 -10.30
CA ASP A 498 5.34 -12.67 -10.90
C ASP A 498 4.73 -13.93 -10.26
N GLY A 499 4.26 -13.82 -9.02
CA GLY A 499 3.45 -14.83 -8.36
C GLY A 499 2.37 -14.23 -7.48
N LEU A 500 1.34 -15.02 -7.17
CA LEU A 500 0.31 -14.65 -6.20
C LEU A 500 0.05 -15.79 -5.22
N LEU A 501 -0.04 -15.42 -3.94
CA LEU A 501 -0.59 -16.28 -2.89
C LEU A 501 -1.95 -15.74 -2.46
N ILE A 502 -2.99 -16.57 -2.55
CA ILE A 502 -4.36 -16.22 -2.17
C ILE A 502 -4.75 -17.08 -0.97
N LEU A 503 -5.04 -16.44 0.16
CA LEU A 503 -5.53 -17.11 1.36
C LEU A 503 -7.06 -17.09 1.40
N ASP A 504 -7.71 -18.15 1.89
CA ASP A 504 -9.17 -18.17 1.95
C ASP A 504 -9.73 -17.19 3.01
N LYS A 505 -9.24 -17.32 4.24
CA LYS A 505 -9.65 -16.48 5.36
C LYS A 505 -8.44 -15.94 6.08
N VAL A 506 -8.58 -14.70 6.53
CA VAL A 506 -7.60 -14.06 7.39
C VAL A 506 -8.23 -13.52 8.67
N SER A 507 -7.38 -13.31 9.67
CA SER A 507 -7.72 -12.80 10.99
C SER A 507 -6.81 -11.64 11.42
N PRO A 508 -7.29 -10.75 12.31
CA PRO A 508 -6.46 -9.73 12.91
C PRO A 508 -5.37 -10.39 13.77
N PRO A 509 -4.12 -9.89 13.72
CA PRO A 509 -3.02 -10.45 14.48
C PRO A 509 -3.12 -10.13 15.98
N ASP A 510 -2.42 -10.92 16.79
CA ASP A 510 -2.27 -10.62 18.22
C ASP A 510 -1.23 -9.52 18.43
N ARG A 511 -1.65 -8.43 19.07
CA ARG A 511 -0.85 -7.24 19.35
C ARG A 511 -0.41 -7.18 20.81
N SER A 512 -0.48 -8.28 21.56
CA SER A 512 0.06 -8.37 22.94
C SER A 512 1.50 -7.86 23.12
N PRO A 513 2.45 -7.98 22.16
CA PRO A 513 3.80 -7.43 22.32
C PRO A 513 3.83 -5.91 22.48
N LEU A 514 2.76 -5.22 22.06
CA LEU A 514 2.62 -3.77 22.23
C LEU A 514 2.21 -3.36 23.67
N ARG A 515 1.74 -4.30 24.51
CA ARG A 515 1.28 -3.94 25.87
C ARG A 515 2.43 -3.62 26.84
N HIS A 516 3.66 -3.97 26.49
CA HIS A 516 4.84 -3.72 27.32
C HIS A 516 5.69 -2.53 26.83
N SER A 517 5.33 -1.91 25.71
CA SER A 517 6.13 -0.90 25.00
C SER A 517 5.45 0.46 24.82
N VAL A 518 4.32 0.72 25.49
CA VAL A 518 3.64 2.04 25.52
C VAL A 518 3.92 2.79 26.81
#